data_AF-A0A6N8EBY2-F1
#
_entry.id   AF-A0A6N8EBY2-F1
#
_cell.length_a   1.000
_cell.length_b   1.000
_cell.length_c   1.000
_cell.angle_alpha   90.00
_cell.angle_beta   90.00
_cell.angle_gamma   90.00
#
_symmetry.space_group_name_H-M   'P 1'
#
loop_
_entity.id
_entity.type
_entity.pdbx_description
1 polymer ?
#
loop_
_entity_poly.entity_id
_entity_poly.type
_entity_poly.pdbx_seq_one_letter_code
_entity_poly.pdbx_strand_id
1 'polypeptide(L)'
;MDAKRSDPVARYREYAWFQFSMDGEGLGLREARECLNEAQALSQDVRELDEIVIEATQVNDYINPGLLEDDPRQPLAHWWWHLGKLRNHSYPASLLPEHLRAVYLDATDQAA
;
A
#
# COMPACT_ATOMS: atom_id res chain seq x y z
N MET A 1 -25.27 14.34 -14.56
CA MET A 1 -25.35 13.16 -13.68
C MET A 1 -24.00 13.05 -13.00
N ASP A 2 -23.83 13.77 -11.89
CA ASP A 2 -22.61 13.71 -11.08
C ASP A 2 -22.58 12.38 -10.35
N ALA A 3 -21.98 11.38 -11.00
CA ALA A 3 -21.64 10.13 -10.35
C ALA A 3 -20.63 10.45 -9.26
N LYS A 4 -21.15 10.67 -8.05
CA LYS A 4 -20.51 10.58 -6.73
C LYS A 4 -18.99 10.73 -6.80
N ARG A 5 -18.46 11.89 -6.35
CA ARG A 5 -17.12 11.92 -5.77
C ARG A 5 -17.10 10.86 -4.66
N SER A 6 -16.73 9.62 -5.01
CA SER A 6 -16.57 8.55 -4.04
C SER A 6 -15.58 9.04 -3.01
N ASP A 7 -15.93 8.88 -1.73
CA ASP A 7 -15.03 9.14 -0.62
C ASP A 7 -13.69 8.43 -0.90
N PRO A 8 -12.58 9.18 -1.06
CA PRO A 8 -11.31 8.59 -1.45
C PRO A 8 -10.79 7.61 -0.39
N VAL A 9 -11.16 7.79 0.88
CA VAL A 9 -10.81 6.86 1.96
C VAL A 9 -11.61 5.57 1.82
N ALA A 10 -12.91 5.67 1.54
CA ALA A 10 -13.75 4.49 1.31
C ALA A 10 -13.26 3.67 0.09
N ARG A 11 -12.82 4.36 -0.97
CA ARG A 11 -12.26 3.70 -2.15
C ARG A 11 -10.93 3.02 -1.85
N TYR A 12 -10.05 3.68 -1.09
CA TYR A 12 -8.80 3.04 -0.68
C TYR A 12 -9.04 1.83 0.23
N ARG A 13 -10.01 1.94 1.15
CA ARG A 13 -10.44 0.81 2.01
C ARG A 13 -10.91 -0.39 1.19
N GLU A 14 -11.67 -0.15 0.12
CA GLU A 14 -12.11 -1.21 -0.78
C GLU A 14 -10.95 -2.02 -1.35
N TYR A 15 -9.91 -1.34 -1.83
CA TYR A 15 -8.75 -2.01 -2.39
C TYR A 15 -7.83 -2.59 -1.33
N ALA A 16 -7.46 -1.83 -0.30
CA ALA A 16 -6.50 -2.26 0.72
C ALA A 16 -7.03 -3.41 1.58
N TRP A 17 -8.24 -3.25 2.14
CA TRP A 17 -8.82 -4.24 3.02
C TRP A 17 -9.48 -5.36 2.21
N PHE A 18 -10.49 -5.04 1.41
CA PHE A 18 -11.37 -6.10 0.88
C PHE A 18 -10.77 -6.88 -0.28
N GLN A 19 -9.82 -6.32 -1.03
CA GLN A 19 -9.21 -6.98 -2.20
C GLN A 19 -7.76 -7.42 -1.91
N PHE A 20 -6.91 -6.48 -1.53
CA PHE A 20 -5.47 -6.73 -1.41
C PHE A 20 -5.14 -7.61 -0.21
N SER A 21 -5.61 -7.27 0.98
CA SER A 21 -5.30 -8.07 2.16
C SER A 21 -5.89 -9.49 2.10
N MET A 22 -7.05 -9.65 1.45
CA MET A 22 -7.77 -10.94 1.41
C MET A 22 -7.27 -11.85 0.29
N ASP A 23 -7.15 -11.31 -0.93
CA ASP A 23 -6.95 -12.13 -2.14
C ASP A 23 -5.64 -11.79 -2.86
N GLY A 24 -4.86 -10.82 -2.37
CA GLY A 24 -3.66 -10.31 -3.06
C GLY A 24 -3.97 -9.53 -4.35
N GLU A 25 -5.23 -9.24 -4.60
CA GLU A 25 -5.73 -8.49 -5.76
C GLU A 25 -5.89 -7.00 -5.42
N GLY A 26 -6.46 -6.19 -6.32
CA GLY A 26 -6.69 -4.77 -6.04
C GLY A 26 -5.90 -3.84 -6.95
N LEU A 27 -6.07 -4.02 -8.26
CA LEU A 27 -5.40 -3.23 -9.30
C LEU A 27 -5.62 -1.71 -9.19
N GLY A 28 -6.61 -1.24 -8.42
CA GLY A 28 -6.84 0.19 -8.17
C GLY A 28 -6.19 0.73 -6.88
N LEU A 29 -5.45 -0.09 -6.15
CA LEU A 29 -4.86 0.26 -4.86
C LEU A 29 -3.89 1.45 -4.96
N ARG A 30 -3.02 1.44 -5.96
CA ARG A 30 -1.97 2.45 -6.13
C ARG A 30 -2.57 3.81 -6.48
N GLU A 31 -3.51 3.82 -7.41
CA GLU A 31 -4.25 5.02 -7.84
C GLU A 31 -5.13 5.55 -6.72
N ALA A 32 -5.78 4.68 -5.95
CA ALA A 32 -6.56 5.10 -4.79
C ALA A 32 -5.68 5.77 -3.73
N ARG A 33 -4.48 5.23 -3.47
CA ARG A 33 -3.55 5.83 -2.52
C ARG A 33 -2.93 7.13 -3.02
N GLU A 34 -2.66 7.23 -4.32
CA GLU A 34 -2.21 8.46 -4.95
C GLU A 34 -3.29 9.55 -4.84
N CYS A 35 -4.56 9.23 -5.08
CA CYS A 35 -5.65 10.19 -4.88
C CYS A 35 -5.74 10.70 -3.43
N LEU A 36 -5.48 9.85 -2.43
CA LEU A 36 -5.41 10.30 -1.03
C LEU A 36 -4.23 11.24 -0.79
N ASN A 37 -3.08 10.95 -1.40
CA ASN A 37 -1.88 11.79 -1.33
C ASN A 37 -2.14 13.17 -1.96
N GLU A 38 -2.68 13.22 -3.18
CA GLU A 38 -3.03 14.46 -3.88
C GLU A 38 -4.08 15.28 -3.14
N ALA A 39 -5.08 14.62 -2.55
CA ALA A 39 -6.13 15.26 -1.75
C ALA A 39 -5.66 15.64 -0.33
N GLN A 40 -4.43 15.28 0.07
CA GLN A 40 -3.90 15.41 1.43
C GLN A 40 -4.83 14.79 2.50
N ALA A 41 -5.54 13.73 2.13
CA ALA A 41 -6.52 13.05 2.98
C ALA A 41 -5.83 11.94 3.79
N LEU A 42 -4.91 12.30 4.69
CA LEU A 42 -4.10 11.37 5.48
C LEU A 42 -4.64 11.22 6.91
N SER A 43 -5.84 10.66 7.03
CA SER A 43 -6.48 10.40 8.33
C SER A 43 -5.87 9.20 9.06
N GLN A 44 -6.26 9.00 10.31
CA GLN A 44 -5.90 7.81 11.08
C GLN A 44 -6.36 6.52 10.37
N ASP A 45 -7.57 6.50 9.81
CA ASP A 45 -8.07 5.37 9.00
C ASP A 45 -7.14 5.05 7.82
N VAL A 46 -6.56 6.06 7.16
CA VAL A 46 -5.63 5.82 6.04
C VAL A 46 -4.33 5.22 6.53
N ARG A 47 -3.85 5.60 7.72
CA ARG A 47 -2.65 5.00 8.32
C ARG A 47 -2.86 3.52 8.63
N GLU A 48 -4.02 3.17 9.19
CA GLU A 48 -4.37 1.77 9.46
C GLU A 48 -4.49 0.95 8.17
N LEU A 49 -5.05 1.53 7.10
CA LEU A 49 -5.08 0.89 5.79
C LEU A 49 -3.68 0.74 5.17
N ASP A 50 -2.82 1.75 5.32
CA ASP A 50 -1.44 1.67 4.87
C ASP A 50 -0.70 0.53 5.60
N GLU A 51 -0.90 0.37 6.91
CA GLU A 51 -0.34 -0.73 7.72
C GLU A 51 -0.82 -2.10 7.21
N ILE A 52 -2.12 -2.25 6.94
CA ILE A 52 -2.70 -3.47 6.36
C ILE A 52 -2.03 -3.81 5.02
N VAL A 53 -1.77 -2.81 4.17
CA VAL A 53 -1.11 -3.05 2.88
C VAL A 53 0.34 -3.50 3.07
N ILE A 54 1.08 -2.87 3.99
CA ILE A 54 2.45 -3.29 4.28
C ILE A 54 2.47 -4.72 4.80
N GLU A 55 1.63 -5.05 5.80
CA GLU A 55 1.54 -6.40 6.37
C GLU A 55 1.13 -7.44 5.32
N ALA A 56 0.05 -7.20 4.57
CA ALA A 56 -0.42 -8.09 3.50
C ALA A 56 0.65 -8.31 2.42
N THR A 57 1.45 -7.28 2.12
CA THR A 57 2.59 -7.41 1.21
C THR A 57 3.60 -8.44 1.72
N GLN A 58 3.74 -8.67 3.02
CA GLN A 58 4.67 -9.63 3.59
C GLN A 58 4.05 -11.02 3.77
N VAL A 59 2.79 -11.09 4.21
CA VAL A 59 2.19 -12.36 4.67
C VAL A 59 1.40 -13.10 3.59
N ASN A 60 0.92 -12.42 2.55
CA ASN A 60 0.11 -13.10 1.53
C ASN A 60 0.98 -14.01 0.67
N ASP A 61 0.57 -15.27 0.48
CA ASP A 61 1.27 -16.23 -0.39
C ASP A 61 1.22 -15.81 -1.87
N TYR A 62 0.11 -15.17 -2.25
CA TYR A 62 -0.12 -14.65 -3.58
C TYR A 62 -0.42 -13.16 -3.53
N ILE A 63 0.21 -12.41 -4.43
CA ILE A 63 -0.10 -11.03 -4.78
C ILE A 63 -0.09 -10.96 -6.30
N ASN A 64 -1.06 -10.25 -6.87
CA ASN A 64 -1.14 -10.04 -8.31
C ASN A 64 0.21 -9.51 -8.84
N PRO A 65 0.84 -10.16 -9.83
CA PRO A 65 2.14 -9.74 -10.35
C PRO A 65 2.19 -8.29 -10.84
N GLY A 66 1.08 -7.75 -11.37
CA GLY A 66 1.00 -6.35 -11.78
C GLY A 66 1.10 -5.37 -10.61
N LEU A 67 0.73 -5.79 -9.40
CA LEU A 67 0.93 -5.02 -8.17
C LEU A 67 2.34 -5.16 -7.60
N LEU A 68 3.12 -6.16 -8.01
CA LEU A 68 4.53 -6.32 -7.62
C LEU A 68 5.49 -5.69 -8.64
N GLU A 69 5.02 -5.30 -9.82
CA GLU A 69 5.83 -4.56 -10.79
C GLU A 69 5.97 -3.10 -10.34
N ASP A 70 7.14 -2.73 -9.83
CA ASP A 70 7.42 -1.37 -9.38
C ASP A 70 7.47 -0.39 -10.57
N ASP A 71 6.95 0.83 -10.41
CA ASP A 71 7.06 1.85 -11.47
C ASP A 71 8.28 2.78 -11.24
N PRO A 72 9.36 2.67 -12.04
CA PRO A 72 10.56 3.47 -11.85
C PRO A 72 10.36 4.96 -12.16
N ARG A 73 9.24 5.35 -12.78
CA ARG A 73 8.90 6.75 -13.04
C ARG A 73 8.31 7.44 -11.81
N GLN A 74 7.86 6.66 -10.82
CA GLN A 74 7.26 7.18 -9.60
C GLN A 74 8.33 7.44 -8.53
N PRO A 75 8.23 8.54 -7.76
CA PRO A 75 9.17 8.83 -6.68
C PRO A 75 9.24 7.68 -5.68
N LEU A 76 10.43 7.37 -5.17
CA LEU A 76 10.56 6.32 -4.14
C LEU A 76 9.69 6.61 -2.92
N ALA A 77 9.55 7.88 -2.52
CA ALA A 77 8.70 8.29 -1.39
C ALA A 77 7.22 7.86 -1.53
N HIS A 78 6.75 7.60 -2.76
CA HIS A 78 5.42 7.05 -3.00
C HIS A 78 5.49 5.52 -2.95
N TRP A 79 5.72 4.99 -1.76
CA TRP A 79 5.98 3.56 -1.52
C TRP A 79 4.91 2.63 -2.12
N TRP A 80 3.66 3.09 -2.27
CA TRP A 80 2.56 2.32 -2.86
C TRP A 80 2.79 1.94 -4.34
N TRP A 81 3.70 2.62 -5.04
CA TRP A 81 4.16 2.23 -6.38
C TRP A 81 5.29 1.19 -6.39
N HIS A 82 5.79 0.82 -5.21
CA HIS A 82 7.00 0.02 -5.03
C HIS A 82 6.76 -1.23 -4.16
N LEU A 83 5.59 -1.87 -4.29
CA LEU A 83 5.24 -3.05 -3.47
C LEU A 83 6.14 -4.26 -3.77
N GLY A 84 6.72 -4.37 -4.97
CA GLY A 84 7.72 -5.38 -5.29
C GLY A 84 8.98 -5.22 -4.44
N LYS A 85 9.47 -3.99 -4.30
CA LYS A 85 10.58 -3.66 -3.38
C LYS A 85 10.24 -3.94 -1.91
N LEU A 86 8.98 -3.75 -1.52
CA LEU A 86 8.54 -4.05 -0.16
C LEU A 86 8.47 -5.56 0.07
N ARG A 87 7.96 -6.33 -0.90
CA ARG A 87 7.89 -7.80 -0.83
C ARG A 87 9.28 -8.45 -0.78
N ASN A 88 10.26 -7.89 -1.48
CA ASN A 88 11.61 -8.44 -1.55
C ASN A 88 12.57 -7.83 -0.51
N HIS A 89 12.06 -7.05 0.43
CA HIS A 89 12.82 -6.36 1.46
C HIS A 89 13.95 -5.43 0.95
N SER A 90 13.87 -4.95 -0.30
CA SER A 90 14.84 -4.00 -0.88
C SER A 90 14.40 -2.54 -0.82
N TYR A 91 13.17 -2.27 -0.36
CA TYR A 91 12.69 -0.91 -0.17
C TYR A 91 13.41 -0.24 1.02
N PRO A 92 13.95 0.99 0.88
CA PRO A 92 14.63 1.68 1.98
C PRO A 92 13.66 2.04 3.11
N ALA A 93 13.78 1.38 4.27
CA ALA A 93 12.90 1.59 5.42
C ALA A 93 12.86 3.05 5.93
N SER A 94 13.92 3.83 5.71
CA SER A 94 13.98 5.25 6.07
C SER A 94 13.03 6.13 5.24
N LEU A 95 12.60 5.68 4.07
CA LEU A 95 11.64 6.39 3.20
C LEU A 95 10.19 6.08 3.54
N LEU A 96 9.93 5.03 4.33
CA LEU A 96 8.59 4.77 4.86
C LEU A 96 8.25 5.78 5.97
N PRO A 97 6.97 6.19 6.07
CA PRO A 97 6.42 6.81 7.25
C PRO A 97 6.75 6.02 8.51
N GLU A 98 6.97 6.70 9.63
CA GLU A 98 7.43 6.08 10.89
C GLU A 98 6.55 4.91 11.34
N HIS A 99 5.23 5.05 11.24
CA HIS A 99 4.27 4.00 11.61
C HIS A 99 4.37 2.74 10.73
N LEU A 100 4.65 2.91 9.44
CA LEU A 100 4.85 1.79 8.51
C LEU A 100 6.21 1.13 8.64
N ARG A 101 7.22 1.89 9.08
CA ARG A 101 8.57 1.37 9.27
C ARG A 101 8.60 0.25 10.31
N ALA A 102 7.86 0.41 11.41
CA ALA A 102 7.77 -0.62 12.44
C ALA A 102 7.19 -1.92 11.87
N VAL A 103 6.07 -1.83 11.13
CA VAL A 103 5.41 -2.99 10.51
C VAL A 103 6.33 -3.67 9.49
N TYR A 104 6.99 -2.89 8.63
CA TYR A 104 7.89 -3.42 7.60
C TYR A 104 9.12 -4.13 8.17
N LEU A 105 9.71 -3.57 9.24
CA LEU A 105 10.90 -4.15 9.87
C LEU A 105 10.57 -5.38 10.73
N ASP A 106 9.44 -5.40 11.42
CA ASP A 106 9.02 -6.54 12.24
C ASP A 106 8.84 -7.81 11.38
N ALA A 107 8.22 -7.66 10.20
CA ALA A 107 8.11 -8.75 9.23
C ALA A 107 9.47 -9.23 8.68
N THR A 108 10.48 -8.35 8.64
CA THR A 108 11.82 -8.72 8.17
C THR A 108 12.59 -9.52 9.23
N ASP A 109 12.40 -9.21 10.52
CA ASP A 109 13.06 -9.91 11.63
C ASP A 109 12.58 -11.36 11.78
N GLN A 110 11.30 -11.62 11.48
CA GLN A 110 10.74 -12.98 11.50
C GLN A 110 11.22 -13.89 10.35
N ALA A 111 11.86 -13.34 9.33
CA ALA A 111 12.35 -14.07 8.15
C ALA A 111 13.86 -14.37 8.20
N ALA A 112 14.59 -13.91 9.23
CA ALA A 112 16.03 -14.07 9.43
C ALA A 112 16.38 -15.25 10.34
#